data_AF-A0A8X6PQS9-F1
#
_entry.id   AF-A0A8X6PQS9-F1
#
_cell.length_a   1.000
_cell.length_b   1.000
_cell.length_c   1.000
_cell.angle_alpha   90.00
_cell.angle_beta   90.00
_cell.angle_gamma   90.00
#
_symmetry.space_group_name_H-M   'P 1'
#
loop_
_entity.id
_entity.type
_entity.pdbx_description
1 polymer ?
#
loop_
_entity_poly.entity_id
_entity_poly.type
_entity_poly.pdbx_seq_one_letter_code
_entity_poly.pdbx_strand_id
1 'polypeptide(L)'
;MNENNKLKQIGLTVSTLASQTDNTKAKRKETTTQRKWRLEKERKKCQEKLANETEENCLRLDNRNQRLQDESQEQRETRLLVDRQRHALSITNETQKQRELRLQDFIRHGRNLGRSIAYFGSCAIKSHSHSLRLQDLRRRQALTIENETPEQHETQLQDLRRRQALTIENETQEQREATKEIQHSQAQRRVKTQIASFERAINTFCDRTCEICTKRCYPNQVAKCYLTETKAYLPDELRHRSMLLLCHRCKNHINSNKDHSPPKAYWNNLDPGPIPRELQELTQIEIRQLVRIKPFITIIKFDGVLGQYVFRAQAVLFAQDLHEIAEKLSNMRLRPTNNLDVVVVTETRENLNISREFSIDPSRANRALK
;
A
#
# COMPACT_ATOMS: atom_id res chain seq x y z
N MET A 1 70.62 54.89 10.89
CA MET A 1 71.04 53.60 10.31
C MET A 1 69.80 52.73 10.15
N ASN A 2 69.35 52.24 8.99
CA ASN A 2 69.86 52.32 7.62
C ASN A 2 68.69 52.04 6.63
N GLU A 3 67.84 53.03 6.34
CA GLU A 3 66.77 52.91 5.30
C GLU A 3 67.36 52.64 3.89
N ASN A 4 68.64 52.95 3.68
CA ASN A 4 69.38 52.62 2.47
C ASN A 4 69.62 51.11 2.25
N ASN A 5 69.41 50.25 3.24
CA ASN A 5 69.50 48.79 3.06
C ASN A 5 68.19 48.16 2.55
N LYS A 6 67.02 48.77 2.82
CA LYS A 6 65.71 48.24 2.38
C LYS A 6 65.48 48.46 0.88
N LEU A 7 65.92 49.61 0.34
CA LEU A 7 65.85 49.91 -1.09
C LEU A 7 66.82 49.08 -1.94
N LYS A 8 68.00 48.69 -1.40
CA LYS A 8 68.92 47.77 -2.08
C LYS A 8 68.38 46.34 -2.19
N GLN A 9 67.66 45.84 -1.18
CA GLN A 9 67.03 44.51 -1.27
C GLN A 9 65.88 44.46 -2.27
N ILE A 10 65.05 45.50 -2.35
CA ILE A 10 63.95 45.56 -3.33
C ILE A 10 64.49 45.68 -4.77
N GLY A 11 65.55 46.46 -4.99
CA GLY A 11 66.22 46.58 -6.30
C GLY A 11 66.87 45.27 -6.77
N LEU A 12 67.43 44.47 -5.87
CA LEU A 12 67.98 43.13 -6.18
C LEU A 12 66.88 42.13 -6.56
N THR A 13 65.71 42.17 -5.90
CA THR A 13 64.58 41.28 -6.26
C THR A 13 63.91 41.65 -7.59
N VAL A 14 63.81 42.93 -7.92
CA VAL A 14 63.22 43.39 -9.21
C VAL A 14 64.18 43.14 -10.39
N SER A 15 65.49 43.31 -10.20
CA SER A 15 66.50 43.00 -11.22
C SER A 15 66.54 41.50 -11.57
N THR A 16 66.39 40.63 -10.56
CA THR A 16 66.40 39.17 -10.78
C THR A 16 65.15 38.67 -11.50
N LEU A 17 63.99 39.29 -11.27
CA LEU A 17 62.74 38.97 -12.00
C LEU A 17 62.78 39.46 -13.46
N ALA A 18 63.38 40.62 -13.72
CA ALA A 18 63.59 41.11 -15.09
C ALA A 18 64.48 40.14 -15.91
N SER A 19 65.58 39.63 -15.33
CA SER A 19 66.46 38.66 -16.00
C SER A 19 65.80 37.30 -16.27
N GLN A 20 64.77 36.90 -15.51
CA GLN A 20 64.01 35.67 -15.77
C GLN A 20 63.07 35.82 -16.99
N THR A 21 62.55 37.02 -17.25
CA THR A 21 61.71 37.29 -18.43
C THR A 21 62.51 37.32 -19.75
N ASP A 22 63.82 37.58 -19.70
CA ASP A 22 64.68 37.56 -20.88
C ASP A 22 65.05 36.12 -21.31
N ASN A 23 65.15 35.17 -20.38
CA ASN A 23 65.26 33.74 -20.70
C ASN A 23 64.01 33.20 -21.41
N THR A 24 62.82 33.74 -21.15
CA THR A 24 61.61 33.40 -21.91
C THR A 24 61.60 33.97 -23.34
N LYS A 25 62.33 35.06 -23.62
CA LYS A 25 62.50 35.57 -24.99
C LYS A 25 63.46 34.71 -25.81
N ALA A 26 64.51 34.15 -25.20
CA ALA A 26 65.41 33.20 -25.86
C ALA A 26 64.69 31.92 -26.31
N LYS A 27 63.73 31.43 -25.50
CA LYS A 27 62.87 30.27 -25.84
C LYS A 27 62.01 30.49 -27.10
N ARG A 28 61.73 31.74 -27.50
CA ARG A 28 60.94 32.04 -28.71
C ARG A 28 61.72 31.81 -30.02
N LYS A 29 63.06 31.66 -29.94
CA LYS A 29 63.94 31.39 -31.09
C LYS A 29 64.38 29.92 -31.19
N GLU A 30 63.86 29.05 -30.32
CA GLU A 30 64.18 27.62 -30.35
C GLU A 30 63.63 26.97 -31.62
N THR A 31 64.45 26.14 -32.29
CA THR A 31 63.93 25.23 -33.32
C THR A 31 63.11 24.12 -32.66
N THR A 32 62.21 23.47 -33.43
CA THR A 32 61.36 22.37 -32.94
C THR A 32 62.19 21.27 -32.27
N THR A 33 63.36 20.95 -32.83
CA THR A 33 64.29 19.95 -32.29
C THR A 33 64.92 20.38 -30.97
N GLN A 34 65.37 21.65 -30.87
CA GLN A 34 65.92 22.20 -29.63
C GLN A 34 64.87 22.23 -28.52
N ARG A 35 63.64 22.64 -28.84
CA ARG A 35 62.50 22.62 -27.92
C ARG A 35 62.19 21.20 -27.44
N LYS A 36 62.19 20.21 -28.34
CA LYS A 36 61.97 18.80 -27.99
C LYS A 36 63.03 18.30 -27.02
N TRP A 37 64.31 18.57 -27.31
CA TRP A 37 65.42 18.15 -26.44
C TRP A 37 65.37 18.82 -25.06
N ARG A 38 65.02 20.12 -24.99
CA ARG A 38 64.82 20.81 -23.71
C ARG A 38 63.68 20.20 -22.89
N LEU A 39 62.54 19.93 -23.51
CA LEU A 39 61.39 19.30 -22.84
C LEU A 39 61.69 17.87 -22.39
N GLU A 40 62.45 17.10 -23.18
CA GLU A 40 62.92 15.75 -22.83
C GLU A 40 63.82 15.79 -21.58
N LYS A 41 64.76 16.75 -21.54
CA LYS A 41 65.66 16.97 -20.41
C LYS A 41 64.90 17.40 -19.15
N GLU A 42 63.93 18.33 -19.28
CA GLU A 42 63.05 18.74 -18.18
C GLU A 42 62.21 17.56 -17.66
N ARG A 43 61.67 16.73 -18.57
CA ARG A 43 60.91 15.52 -18.21
C ARG A 43 61.76 14.52 -17.43
N LYS A 44 63.00 14.23 -17.87
CA LYS A 44 63.91 13.34 -17.13
C LYS A 44 64.21 13.86 -15.73
N LYS A 45 64.51 15.17 -15.61
CA LYS A 45 64.73 15.81 -14.31
C LYS A 45 63.50 15.73 -13.39
N CYS A 46 62.29 15.88 -13.94
CA CYS A 46 61.05 15.70 -13.18
C CYS A 46 60.83 14.24 -12.76
N GLN A 47 61.14 13.27 -13.61
CA GLN A 47 61.03 11.84 -13.29
C GLN A 47 62.00 11.44 -12.16
N GLU A 48 63.24 11.92 -12.21
CA GLU A 48 64.24 11.70 -11.15
C GLU A 48 63.80 12.31 -9.81
N LYS A 49 63.20 13.51 -9.83
CA LYS A 49 62.62 14.10 -8.63
C LYS A 49 61.46 13.29 -8.06
N LEU A 50 60.54 12.85 -8.91
CA LEU A 50 59.40 12.01 -8.50
C LEU A 50 59.84 10.64 -7.94
N ALA A 51 60.91 10.06 -8.48
CA ALA A 51 61.44 8.77 -8.01
C ALA A 51 62.08 8.85 -6.62
N ASN A 52 62.57 10.03 -6.22
CA ASN A 52 63.25 10.26 -4.95
C ASN A 52 62.35 10.93 -3.89
N GLU A 53 61.05 11.07 -4.16
CA GLU A 53 60.09 11.82 -3.34
C GLU A 53 59.46 10.88 -2.28
N THR A 54 59.73 11.10 -0.98
CA THR A 54 59.24 10.21 0.11
C THR A 54 58.24 10.85 1.10
N GLU A 55 58.28 12.17 1.34
CA GLU A 55 57.28 12.90 2.17
C GLU A 55 56.62 14.09 1.45
N GLU A 56 57.25 14.69 0.43
CA GLU A 56 56.68 15.79 -0.39
C GLU A 56 55.48 15.35 -1.26
N ASN A 57 55.20 14.04 -1.32
CA ASN A 57 54.15 13.45 -2.13
C ASN A 57 52.74 13.89 -1.67
N CYS A 58 52.53 14.08 -0.36
CA CYS A 58 51.25 14.57 0.18
C CYS A 58 50.96 16.01 -0.27
N LEU A 59 51.90 16.93 -0.09
CA LEU A 59 51.73 18.34 -0.46
C LEU A 59 51.53 18.55 -1.96
N ARG A 60 52.21 17.78 -2.81
CA ARG A 60 52.02 17.85 -4.27
C ARG A 60 50.64 17.35 -4.69
N LEU A 61 50.16 16.26 -4.09
CA LEU A 61 48.83 15.72 -4.33
C LEU A 61 47.74 16.64 -3.77
N ASP A 62 47.95 17.23 -2.59
CA ASP A 62 47.03 18.19 -1.98
C ASP A 62 46.90 19.45 -2.82
N ASN A 63 48.01 20.03 -3.29
CA ASN A 63 47.98 21.16 -4.23
C ASN A 63 47.30 20.82 -5.56
N ARG A 64 47.42 19.58 -6.02
CA ARG A 64 46.67 19.11 -7.20
C ARG A 64 45.18 19.03 -6.89
N ASN A 65 44.80 18.47 -5.74
CA ASN A 65 43.42 18.37 -5.30
C ASN A 65 42.79 19.76 -5.12
N GLN A 66 43.54 20.71 -4.55
CA GLN A 66 43.09 22.11 -4.41
C GLN A 66 42.81 22.74 -5.77
N ARG A 67 43.70 22.59 -6.75
CA ARG A 67 43.44 23.06 -8.12
C ARG A 67 42.19 22.43 -8.74
N LEU A 68 41.90 21.17 -8.44
CA LEU A 68 40.68 20.50 -8.90
C LEU A 68 39.42 21.00 -8.18
N GLN A 69 39.55 21.51 -6.95
CA GLN A 69 38.46 22.14 -6.20
C GLN A 69 38.19 23.56 -6.70
N ASP A 70 39.24 24.27 -7.11
CA ASP A 70 39.16 25.64 -7.64
C ASP A 70 38.77 25.68 -9.13
N GLU A 71 38.55 24.52 -9.79
CA GLU A 71 38.07 24.44 -11.17
C GLU A 71 36.68 25.09 -11.31
N SER A 72 36.48 25.87 -12.37
CA SER A 72 35.13 26.32 -12.73
C SER A 72 34.26 25.14 -13.15
N GLN A 73 32.93 25.30 -13.05
CA GLN A 73 32.00 24.24 -13.44
C GLN A 73 32.21 23.80 -14.91
N GLU A 74 32.40 24.75 -15.83
CA GLU A 74 32.63 24.47 -17.26
C GLU A 74 33.95 23.74 -17.51
N GLN A 75 35.03 24.13 -16.82
CA GLN A 75 36.32 23.45 -16.89
C GLN A 75 36.22 22.02 -16.36
N ARG A 76 35.50 21.83 -15.25
CA ARG A 76 35.26 20.52 -14.65
C ARG A 76 34.45 19.62 -15.58
N GLU A 77 33.39 20.13 -16.20
CA GLU A 77 32.56 19.39 -17.16
C GLU A 77 33.37 18.97 -18.39
N THR A 78 34.19 19.88 -18.93
CA THR A 78 35.07 19.58 -20.06
C THR A 78 36.10 18.51 -19.72
N ARG A 79 36.74 18.60 -18.55
CA ARG A 79 37.68 17.58 -18.06
C ARG A 79 37.00 16.22 -17.90
N LEU A 80 35.84 16.17 -17.24
CA LEU A 80 35.07 14.95 -17.04
C LEU A 80 34.60 14.34 -18.38
N LEU A 81 34.26 15.16 -19.37
CA LEU A 81 33.90 14.68 -20.70
C LEU A 81 35.09 13.99 -21.38
N VAL A 82 36.28 14.61 -21.35
CA VAL A 82 37.51 14.01 -21.89
C VAL A 82 37.87 12.72 -21.16
N ASP A 83 37.74 12.67 -19.84
CA ASP A 83 37.99 11.47 -19.05
C ASP A 83 37.00 10.34 -19.39
N ARG A 84 35.70 10.67 -19.55
CA ARG A 84 34.69 9.70 -20.00
C ARG A 84 35.00 9.16 -21.40
N GLN A 85 35.42 10.01 -22.33
CA GLN A 85 35.80 9.60 -23.69
C GLN A 85 37.03 8.68 -23.67
N ARG A 86 38.08 9.04 -22.91
CA ARG A 86 39.28 8.19 -22.75
C ARG A 86 38.93 6.84 -22.12
N HIS A 87 38.07 6.83 -21.11
CA HIS A 87 37.62 5.61 -20.47
C HIS A 87 36.77 4.75 -21.42
N ALA A 88 35.87 5.35 -22.19
CA ALA A 88 35.09 4.65 -23.22
C ALA A 88 36.01 4.00 -24.26
N LEU A 89 37.00 4.74 -24.77
CA LEU A 89 38.01 4.21 -25.70
C LEU A 89 38.85 3.08 -25.08
N SER A 90 39.20 3.20 -23.80
CA SER A 90 39.90 2.14 -23.08
C SER A 90 39.05 0.88 -22.94
N ILE A 91 37.73 0.99 -22.75
CA ILE A 91 36.81 -0.14 -22.69
C ILE A 91 36.63 -0.78 -24.07
N THR A 92 36.51 0.02 -25.14
CA THR A 92 36.31 -0.54 -26.49
C THR A 92 37.55 -1.27 -27.00
N ASN A 93 38.74 -0.82 -26.60
CA ASN A 93 40.01 -1.46 -26.97
C ASN A 93 40.44 -2.56 -26.00
N GLU A 94 39.62 -2.86 -24.99
CA GLU A 94 39.89 -3.86 -23.97
C GLU A 94 39.83 -5.27 -24.60
N THR A 95 40.88 -6.07 -24.40
CA THR A 95 40.83 -7.50 -24.76
C THR A 95 39.91 -8.26 -23.80
N GLN A 96 39.36 -9.39 -24.24
CA GLN A 96 38.48 -10.21 -23.38
C GLN A 96 39.13 -10.57 -22.03
N LYS A 97 40.42 -10.93 -22.03
CA LYS A 97 41.17 -11.26 -20.81
C LYS A 97 41.30 -10.05 -19.87
N GLN A 98 41.56 -8.86 -20.41
CA GLN A 98 41.61 -7.63 -19.60
C GLN A 98 40.24 -7.30 -18.99
N ARG A 99 39.16 -7.47 -19.77
CA ARG A 99 37.79 -7.27 -19.30
C ARG A 99 37.44 -8.22 -18.16
N GLU A 100 37.80 -9.49 -18.27
CA GLU A 100 37.57 -10.48 -17.22
C GLU A 100 38.32 -10.12 -15.93
N LEU A 101 39.60 -9.73 -16.02
CA LEU A 101 40.39 -9.29 -14.87
C LEU A 101 39.77 -8.06 -14.20
N ARG A 102 39.38 -7.05 -14.98
CA ARG A 102 38.72 -5.85 -14.46
C ARG A 102 37.40 -6.17 -13.74
N LEU A 103 36.58 -7.06 -14.30
CA LEU A 103 35.34 -7.51 -13.66
C LEU A 103 35.60 -8.32 -12.39
N GLN A 104 36.60 -9.19 -12.38
CA GLN A 104 37.00 -9.94 -11.18
C GLN A 104 37.49 -9.01 -10.08
N ASP A 105 38.31 -8.01 -10.41
CA ASP A 105 38.76 -7.01 -9.45
C ASP A 105 37.59 -6.18 -8.93
N PHE A 106 36.63 -5.79 -9.78
CA PHE A 106 35.42 -5.11 -9.35
C PHE A 106 34.58 -5.95 -8.38
N ILE A 107 34.38 -7.24 -8.68
CA ILE A 107 33.66 -8.18 -7.80
C ILE A 107 34.41 -8.36 -6.48
N ARG A 108 35.75 -8.51 -6.52
CA ARG A 108 36.60 -8.67 -5.34
C ARG A 108 36.53 -7.43 -4.46
N HIS A 109 36.66 -6.23 -5.04
CA HIS A 109 36.52 -4.97 -4.31
C HIS A 109 35.12 -4.81 -3.74
N GLY A 110 34.05 -5.10 -4.50
CA GLY A 110 32.68 -5.05 -4.00
C GLY A 110 32.43 -5.97 -2.80
N ARG A 111 32.98 -7.20 -2.84
CA ARG A 111 32.93 -8.15 -1.72
C ARG A 111 33.76 -7.68 -0.53
N ASN A 112 34.96 -7.14 -0.75
CA ASN A 112 35.86 -6.69 0.31
C ASN A 112 35.37 -5.40 0.98
N LEU A 113 34.84 -4.44 0.22
CA LEU A 113 34.18 -3.25 0.78
C LEU A 113 32.92 -3.63 1.56
N GLY A 114 32.12 -4.57 1.04
CA GLY A 114 30.96 -5.13 1.77
C GLY A 114 31.35 -5.85 3.07
N ARG A 115 32.47 -6.57 3.08
CA ARG A 115 33.00 -7.27 4.28
C ARG A 115 33.73 -6.35 5.26
N SER A 116 34.47 -5.34 4.79
CA SER A 116 35.18 -4.38 5.64
C SER A 116 34.20 -3.49 6.41
N ILE A 117 33.10 -3.09 5.78
CA ILE A 117 31.97 -2.42 6.46
C ILE A 117 31.30 -3.35 7.48
N ALA A 118 31.31 -4.67 7.27
CA ALA A 118 30.77 -5.63 8.22
C ALA A 118 31.60 -5.72 9.52
N TYR A 119 32.92 -5.50 9.45
CA TYR A 119 33.86 -5.57 10.58
C TYR A 119 33.90 -4.31 11.46
N PHE A 120 33.59 -3.11 10.92
CA PHE A 120 33.78 -1.84 11.66
C PHE A 120 32.49 -1.06 12.03
N GLY A 121 31.30 -1.46 11.57
CA GLY A 121 30.04 -0.74 11.84
C GLY A 121 29.16 -1.33 12.96
N SER A 122 28.51 -0.49 13.76
CA SER A 122 27.46 -0.88 14.73
C SER A 122 26.23 -1.51 14.04
N CYS A 123 25.67 -2.59 14.61
CA CYS A 123 24.55 -3.38 14.03
C CYS A 123 23.28 -2.56 13.68
N ALA A 124 23.03 -1.43 14.34
CA ALA A 124 21.84 -0.62 14.09
C ALA A 124 21.91 0.19 12.78
N ILE A 125 23.09 0.73 12.42
CA ILE A 125 23.31 1.48 11.18
C ILE A 125 23.26 0.54 9.96
N LYS A 126 23.61 -0.74 10.16
CA LYS A 126 23.58 -1.79 9.12
C LYS A 126 22.15 -2.12 8.67
N SER A 127 21.22 -2.32 9.60
CA SER A 127 19.82 -2.64 9.29
C SER A 127 19.17 -1.51 8.48
N HIS A 128 19.41 -0.26 8.89
CA HIS A 128 18.85 0.91 8.21
C HIS A 128 19.44 1.13 6.81
N SER A 129 20.77 1.06 6.65
CA SER A 129 21.43 1.18 5.34
C SER A 129 21.05 0.06 4.37
N HIS A 130 20.96 -1.18 4.87
CA HIS A 130 20.51 -2.32 4.08
C HIS A 130 19.03 -2.18 3.68
N SER A 131 18.16 -1.76 4.61
CA SER A 131 16.75 -1.51 4.33
C SER A 131 16.55 -0.42 3.28
N LEU A 132 17.28 0.70 3.38
CA LEU A 132 17.23 1.77 2.38
C LEU A 132 17.71 1.29 1.01
N ARG A 133 18.78 0.49 0.96
CA ARG A 133 19.27 -0.11 -0.28
C ARG A 133 18.24 -1.05 -0.91
N LEU A 134 17.57 -1.89 -0.10
CA LEU A 134 16.49 -2.74 -0.58
C LEU A 134 15.28 -1.94 -1.05
N GLN A 135 14.94 -0.85 -0.35
CA GLN A 135 13.86 0.04 -0.75
C GLN A 135 14.16 0.72 -2.09
N ASP A 136 15.38 1.22 -2.28
CA ASP A 136 15.82 1.79 -3.55
C ASP A 136 15.83 0.75 -4.68
N LEU A 137 16.27 -0.48 -4.40
CA LEU A 137 16.21 -1.58 -5.35
C LEU A 137 14.77 -1.90 -5.79
N ARG A 138 13.84 -2.01 -4.82
CA ARG A 138 12.41 -2.22 -5.10
C ARG A 138 11.81 -1.08 -5.91
N ARG A 139 12.16 0.17 -5.57
CA ARG A 139 11.70 1.35 -6.32
C ARG A 139 12.19 1.31 -7.77
N ARG A 140 13.46 1.00 -8.01
CA ARG A 140 14.01 0.88 -9.37
C ARG A 140 13.37 -0.27 -10.16
N GLN A 141 13.13 -1.40 -9.51
CA GLN A 141 12.41 -2.52 -10.11
C GLN A 141 10.98 -2.14 -10.49
N ALA A 142 10.25 -1.46 -9.60
CA ALA A 142 8.90 -0.98 -9.88
C ALA A 142 8.89 -0.03 -11.09
N LEU A 143 9.82 0.93 -11.16
CA LEU A 143 9.97 1.82 -12.32
C LEU A 143 10.32 1.06 -13.61
N THR A 144 11.07 -0.04 -13.52
CA THR A 144 11.40 -0.86 -14.69
C THR A 144 10.17 -1.60 -15.18
N ILE A 145 9.36 -2.15 -14.27
CA ILE A 145 8.10 -2.83 -14.58
C ILE A 145 7.06 -1.84 -15.15
N GLU A 146 6.97 -0.63 -14.60
CA GLU A 146 6.04 0.40 -15.08
C GLU A 146 6.35 0.88 -16.51
N ASN A 147 7.63 0.93 -16.88
CA ASN A 147 8.09 1.34 -18.21
C ASN A 147 8.31 0.15 -19.17
N GLU A 148 7.89 -1.05 -18.77
CA GLU A 148 8.11 -2.27 -19.54
C GLU A 148 7.18 -2.33 -20.75
N THR A 149 7.72 -2.67 -21.93
CA THR A 149 6.89 -2.90 -23.10
C THR A 149 6.18 -4.27 -22.99
N PRO A 150 5.01 -4.46 -23.64
CA PRO A 150 4.31 -5.74 -23.60
C PRO A 150 5.17 -6.94 -24.05
N GLU A 151 6.05 -6.74 -25.02
CA GLU A 151 6.99 -7.76 -25.52
C GLU A 151 8.07 -8.12 -24.49
N GLN A 152 8.61 -7.11 -23.78
CA GLN A 152 9.56 -7.32 -22.69
C GLN A 152 8.88 -8.10 -21.55
N HIS A 153 7.65 -7.72 -21.19
CA HIS A 153 6.89 -8.36 -20.12
C HIS A 153 6.60 -9.83 -20.43
N GLU A 154 6.18 -10.15 -21.66
CA GLU A 154 5.97 -11.54 -22.06
C GLU A 154 7.29 -12.34 -22.06
N THR A 155 8.40 -11.73 -22.50
CA THR A 155 9.72 -12.36 -22.45
C THR A 155 10.16 -12.64 -21.01
N GLN A 156 9.94 -11.71 -20.08
CA GLN A 156 10.21 -11.90 -18.66
C GLN A 156 9.36 -13.01 -18.06
N LEU A 157 8.06 -13.06 -18.38
CA LEU A 157 7.16 -14.12 -17.93
C LEU A 157 7.57 -15.49 -18.47
N GLN A 158 7.96 -15.58 -19.74
CA GLN A 158 8.44 -16.83 -20.33
C GLN A 158 9.73 -17.31 -19.66
N ASP A 159 10.68 -16.41 -19.40
CA ASP A 159 11.91 -16.77 -18.69
C ASP A 159 11.63 -17.20 -17.24
N LEU A 160 10.68 -16.53 -16.55
CA LEU A 160 10.25 -16.92 -15.22
C LEU A 160 9.62 -18.32 -15.20
N ARG A 161 8.69 -18.60 -16.13
CA ARG A 161 8.07 -19.93 -16.30
C ARG A 161 9.13 -21.00 -16.58
N ARG A 162 10.09 -20.71 -17.46
CA ARG A 162 11.21 -21.63 -17.78
C ARG A 162 12.07 -21.93 -16.55
N ARG A 163 12.47 -20.91 -15.79
CA ARG A 163 13.25 -21.08 -14.54
C ARG A 163 12.47 -21.89 -13.51
N GLN A 164 11.17 -21.65 -13.39
CA GLN A 164 10.31 -22.41 -12.49
C GLN A 164 10.22 -23.88 -12.91
N ALA A 165 10.05 -24.17 -14.21
CA ALA A 165 10.05 -25.53 -14.73
C ALA A 165 11.38 -26.26 -14.42
N LEU A 166 12.52 -25.60 -14.65
CA LEU A 166 13.84 -26.14 -14.30
C LEU A 166 13.99 -26.38 -12.79
N THR A 167 13.40 -25.52 -11.96
CA THR A 167 13.42 -25.70 -10.50
C THR A 167 12.64 -26.94 -10.10
N ILE A 168 11.46 -27.15 -10.69
CA ILE A 168 10.59 -28.31 -10.44
C ILE A 168 11.26 -29.60 -10.92
N GLU A 169 11.90 -29.57 -12.10
CA GLU A 169 12.59 -30.73 -12.68
C GLU A 169 13.77 -31.18 -11.80
N ASN A 170 14.55 -30.23 -11.28
CA ASN A 170 15.68 -30.50 -10.39
C ASN A 170 15.29 -30.64 -8.91
N GLU A 171 14.00 -30.55 -8.57
CA GLU A 171 13.53 -30.61 -7.20
C GLU A 171 13.63 -32.04 -6.65
N THR A 172 14.30 -32.17 -5.50
CA THR A 172 14.39 -33.45 -4.79
C THR A 172 13.04 -33.85 -4.20
N GLN A 173 12.86 -35.15 -3.92
CA GLN A 173 11.62 -35.65 -3.30
C GLN A 173 11.31 -34.98 -1.96
N GLU A 174 12.33 -34.77 -1.11
CA GLU A 174 12.19 -34.09 0.19
C GLU A 174 11.72 -32.63 0.02
N GLN A 175 12.28 -31.90 -0.95
CA GLN A 175 11.87 -30.54 -1.26
C GLN A 175 10.41 -30.49 -1.76
N ARG A 176 10.01 -31.45 -2.61
CA ARG A 176 8.62 -31.55 -3.10
C ARG A 176 7.64 -31.78 -1.96
N GLU A 177 7.97 -32.66 -1.02
CA GLU A 177 7.13 -32.95 0.13
C GLU A 177 7.03 -31.74 1.08
N ALA A 178 8.14 -31.07 1.36
CA ALA A 178 8.14 -29.83 2.15
C ALA A 178 7.30 -28.73 1.49
N THR A 179 7.42 -28.55 0.16
CA THR A 179 6.61 -27.58 -0.59
C THR A 179 5.11 -27.90 -0.49
N LYS A 180 4.72 -29.17 -0.64
CA LYS A 180 3.33 -29.61 -0.47
C LYS A 180 2.82 -29.38 0.95
N GLU A 181 3.64 -29.64 1.97
CA GLU A 181 3.27 -29.43 3.37
C GLU A 181 3.07 -27.93 3.68
N ILE A 182 3.93 -27.06 3.15
CA ILE A 182 3.77 -25.61 3.24
C ILE A 182 2.45 -25.18 2.57
N GLN A 183 2.16 -25.68 1.37
CA GLN A 183 0.90 -25.35 0.68
C GLN A 183 -0.32 -25.82 1.47
N HIS A 184 -0.29 -27.05 1.99
CA HIS A 184 -1.38 -27.62 2.77
C HIS A 184 -1.61 -26.86 4.08
N SER A 185 -0.54 -26.54 4.82
CA SER A 185 -0.63 -25.76 6.06
C SER A 185 -1.15 -24.34 5.81
N GLN A 186 -0.73 -23.68 4.71
CA GLN A 186 -1.26 -22.39 4.30
C GLN A 186 -2.75 -22.46 3.95
N ALA A 187 -3.17 -23.49 3.20
CA ALA A 187 -4.57 -23.72 2.86
C ALA A 187 -5.42 -23.93 4.12
N GLN A 188 -4.97 -24.78 5.05
CA GLN A 188 -5.65 -24.98 6.33
C GLN A 188 -5.76 -23.71 7.16
N ARG A 189 -4.71 -22.89 7.23
CA ARG A 189 -4.76 -21.59 7.92
C ARG A 189 -5.78 -20.67 7.29
N ARG A 190 -5.84 -20.58 5.96
CA ARG A 190 -6.86 -19.78 5.26
C ARG A 190 -8.28 -20.24 5.59
N VAL A 191 -8.52 -21.56 5.59
CA VAL A 191 -9.82 -22.14 5.95
C VAL A 191 -10.20 -21.78 7.39
N LYS A 192 -9.29 -21.95 8.36
CA LYS A 192 -9.55 -21.59 9.76
C LYS A 192 -9.91 -20.11 9.92
N THR A 193 -9.18 -19.22 9.25
CA THR A 193 -9.46 -17.78 9.28
C THR A 193 -10.80 -17.43 8.64
N GLN A 194 -11.14 -18.08 7.52
CA GLN A 194 -12.43 -17.89 6.84
C GLN A 194 -13.60 -18.38 7.70
N ILE A 195 -13.47 -19.56 8.34
CA ILE A 195 -14.49 -20.08 9.25
C ILE A 195 -14.68 -19.15 10.44
N ALA A 196 -13.60 -18.72 11.11
CA ALA A 196 -13.70 -17.78 12.23
C ALA A 196 -14.31 -16.43 11.84
N SER A 197 -14.02 -15.94 10.63
CA SER A 197 -14.65 -14.73 10.08
C SER A 197 -16.15 -14.94 9.83
N PHE A 198 -16.52 -16.08 9.24
CA PHE A 198 -17.90 -16.44 9.00
C PHE A 198 -18.69 -16.59 10.31
N GLU A 199 -18.15 -17.31 11.29
CA GLU A 199 -18.75 -17.48 12.62
C GLU A 199 -18.96 -16.13 13.32
N ARG A 200 -17.97 -15.22 13.23
CA ARG A 200 -18.12 -13.87 13.77
C ARG A 200 -19.24 -13.10 13.07
N ALA A 201 -19.35 -13.22 11.74
CA ALA A 201 -20.36 -12.54 10.96
C ALA A 201 -21.78 -13.02 11.29
N ILE A 202 -22.01 -14.34 11.38
CA ILE A 202 -23.34 -14.89 11.68
C ILE A 202 -23.78 -14.67 13.13
N ASN A 203 -22.82 -14.56 14.07
CA ASN A 203 -23.10 -14.28 15.49
C ASN A 203 -23.16 -12.78 15.78
N THR A 204 -23.16 -11.93 14.76
CA THR A 204 -23.36 -10.49 14.93
C THR A 204 -24.85 -10.19 14.89
N PHE A 205 -25.40 -9.62 15.96
CA PHE A 205 -26.81 -9.26 16.06
C PHE A 205 -27.03 -7.75 15.89
N CYS A 206 -28.27 -7.35 15.57
CA CYS A 206 -28.68 -5.93 15.56
C CYS A 206 -29.01 -5.44 16.99
N ASP A 207 -27.98 -5.36 17.81
CA ASP A 207 -28.06 -4.97 19.23
C ASP A 207 -27.82 -3.46 19.45
N ARG A 208 -27.35 -2.73 18.44
CA ARG A 208 -27.09 -1.29 18.54
C ARG A 208 -28.30 -0.49 18.10
N THR A 209 -28.61 0.55 18.85
CA THR A 209 -29.73 1.45 18.55
C THR A 209 -29.19 2.81 18.17
N CYS A 210 -29.64 3.35 17.03
CA CYS A 210 -29.33 4.72 16.64
C CYS A 210 -30.05 5.69 17.59
N GLU A 211 -29.32 6.63 18.21
CA GLU A 211 -29.91 7.56 19.17
C GLU A 211 -30.84 8.61 18.53
N ILE A 212 -30.74 8.85 17.22
CA ILE A 212 -31.65 9.78 16.51
C ILE A 212 -32.93 9.10 16.03
N CYS A 213 -32.81 7.95 15.36
CA CYS A 213 -33.94 7.34 14.65
C CYS A 213 -34.44 6.04 15.29
N THR A 214 -33.88 5.66 16.46
CA THR A 214 -34.17 4.43 17.22
C THR A 214 -34.07 3.13 16.43
N LYS A 215 -33.54 3.19 15.20
CA LYS A 215 -33.33 2.03 14.33
C LYS A 215 -32.30 1.08 14.98
N ARG A 216 -32.69 -0.19 15.13
CA ARG A 216 -31.76 -1.28 15.45
C ARG A 216 -30.83 -1.55 14.27
N CYS A 217 -29.54 -1.60 14.55
CA CYS A 217 -28.47 -1.65 13.56
C CYS A 217 -27.42 -2.67 14.01
N TYR A 218 -26.75 -3.26 13.03
CA TYR A 218 -25.55 -4.04 13.30
C TYR A 218 -24.40 -3.12 13.74
N PRO A 219 -23.41 -3.62 14.49
CA PRO A 219 -22.26 -2.83 14.94
C PRO A 219 -21.51 -2.08 13.82
N ASN A 220 -21.45 -2.63 12.60
CA ASN A 220 -20.82 -2.00 11.43
C ASN A 220 -21.69 -0.91 10.75
N GLN A 221 -22.98 -0.85 11.09
CA GLN A 221 -23.93 0.13 10.53
C GLN A 221 -24.06 1.38 11.40
N VAL A 222 -23.47 1.37 12.59
CA VAL A 222 -23.41 2.51 13.50
C VAL A 222 -22.00 3.09 13.56
N ALA A 223 -21.94 4.37 13.84
CA ALA A 223 -20.69 5.08 14.05
C ALA A 223 -20.86 6.10 15.16
N LYS A 224 -19.79 6.31 15.92
CA LYS A 224 -19.70 7.42 16.87
C LYS A 224 -19.63 8.73 16.08
N CYS A 225 -20.45 9.69 16.50
CA CYS A 225 -20.49 11.05 15.98
C CYS A 225 -20.25 11.99 17.15
N TYR A 226 -19.22 12.81 17.04
CA TYR A 226 -18.90 13.83 18.04
C TYR A 226 -19.52 15.14 17.55
N LEU A 227 -20.38 15.74 18.38
CA LEU A 227 -21.04 16.98 18.03
C LEU A 227 -20.05 18.13 18.24
N THR A 228 -19.63 18.79 17.17
CA THR A 228 -18.80 20.00 17.23
C THR A 228 -19.63 21.24 17.49
N GLU A 229 -20.90 21.23 17.07
CA GLU A 229 -21.87 22.32 17.24
C GLU A 229 -23.22 21.73 17.68
N THR A 230 -23.86 22.35 18.65
CA THR A 230 -25.20 21.97 19.10
C THR A 230 -26.23 22.41 18.07
N LYS A 231 -26.85 21.45 17.37
CA LYS A 231 -27.94 21.71 16.42
C LYS A 231 -29.26 21.97 17.16
N ALA A 232 -29.95 23.06 16.81
CA ALA A 232 -31.16 23.53 17.51
C ALA A 232 -32.36 22.56 17.44
N TYR A 233 -32.45 21.73 16.40
CA TYR A 233 -33.53 20.74 16.25
C TYR A 233 -33.32 19.48 17.10
N LEU A 234 -32.16 19.31 17.75
CA LEU A 234 -31.93 18.17 18.63
C LEU A 234 -32.71 18.36 19.94
N PRO A 235 -33.38 17.31 20.44
CA PRO A 235 -33.97 17.28 21.78
C PRO A 235 -32.92 17.59 22.85
N ASP A 236 -33.35 18.16 23.97
CA ASP A 236 -32.44 18.57 25.04
C ASP A 236 -31.64 17.38 25.59
N GLU A 237 -32.20 16.17 25.61
CA GLU A 237 -31.52 14.96 26.10
C GLU A 237 -30.31 14.57 25.24
N LEU A 238 -30.34 14.92 23.95
CA LEU A 238 -29.26 14.63 22.99
C LEU A 238 -28.33 15.82 22.79
N ARG A 239 -28.83 17.05 22.97
CA ARG A 239 -28.09 18.30 22.80
C ARG A 239 -26.90 18.42 23.77
N HIS A 240 -27.04 17.87 24.97
CA HIS A 240 -26.01 17.92 26.00
C HIS A 240 -24.98 16.77 25.92
N ARG A 241 -25.14 15.83 24.98
CA ARG A 241 -24.20 14.70 24.82
C ARG A 241 -23.06 15.09 23.88
N SER A 242 -21.83 14.86 24.31
CA SER A 242 -20.62 15.11 23.49
C SER A 242 -20.42 14.08 22.38
N MET A 243 -21.02 12.90 22.51
CA MET A 243 -20.91 11.80 21.55
C MET A 243 -22.26 11.10 21.41
N LEU A 244 -22.67 10.89 20.16
CA LEU A 244 -23.84 10.09 19.80
C LEU A 244 -23.44 8.84 19.00
N LEU A 245 -24.16 7.74 19.21
CA LEU A 245 -24.09 6.52 18.42
C LEU A 245 -25.18 6.53 17.36
N LEU A 246 -24.79 6.73 16.10
CA LEU A 246 -25.72 7.00 15.01
C LEU A 246 -25.57 5.98 13.88
N CYS A 247 -26.66 5.64 13.21
CA CYS A 247 -26.57 4.96 11.92
C CYS A 247 -25.90 5.87 10.88
N HIS A 248 -25.27 5.30 9.85
CA HIS A 248 -24.58 6.08 8.80
C HIS A 248 -25.45 7.18 8.17
N ARG A 249 -26.75 6.93 7.97
CA ARG A 249 -27.68 7.93 7.42
C ARG A 249 -27.86 9.13 8.35
N CYS A 250 -28.04 8.89 9.65
CA CYS A 250 -28.17 9.95 10.66
C CYS A 250 -26.86 10.70 10.86
N LYS A 251 -25.73 9.99 10.89
CA LYS A 251 -24.39 10.60 10.96
C LYS A 251 -24.13 11.54 9.78
N ASN A 252 -24.38 11.07 8.56
CA ASN A 252 -24.20 11.89 7.37
C ASN A 252 -25.13 13.10 7.37
N HIS A 253 -26.35 12.96 7.90
CA HIS A 253 -27.29 14.07 8.03
C HIS A 253 -26.83 15.11 9.05
N ILE A 254 -26.25 14.71 10.19
CA ILE A 254 -25.68 15.66 11.17
C ILE A 254 -24.48 16.39 10.56
N ASN A 255 -23.62 15.66 9.86
CA ASN A 255 -22.39 16.21 9.29
C ASN A 255 -22.66 17.09 8.07
N SER A 256 -23.73 16.86 7.32
CA SER A 256 -24.24 17.82 6.35
C SER A 256 -24.87 18.96 7.15
N ASN A 257 -24.40 20.20 7.02
CA ASN A 257 -24.88 21.40 7.74
C ASN A 257 -26.37 21.73 7.47
N LYS A 258 -27.26 20.84 7.89
CA LYS A 258 -28.70 20.95 7.76
C LYS A 258 -29.26 21.43 9.10
N ASP A 259 -30.22 22.33 9.01
CA ASP A 259 -30.83 22.98 10.17
C ASP A 259 -32.15 22.35 10.60
N HIS A 260 -32.50 21.20 10.01
CA HIS A 260 -33.71 20.45 10.34
C HIS A 260 -33.37 19.02 10.81
N SER A 261 -34.31 18.38 11.51
CA SER A 261 -34.15 17.00 11.95
C SER A 261 -34.10 16.02 10.76
N PRO A 262 -33.35 14.91 10.88
CA PRO A 262 -33.44 13.83 9.89
C PRO A 262 -34.89 13.34 9.78
N PRO A 263 -35.43 13.07 8.58
CA PRO A 263 -36.84 12.73 8.41
C PRO A 263 -37.35 11.56 9.24
N LYS A 264 -36.49 10.60 9.57
CA LYS A 264 -36.81 9.41 10.38
C LYS A 264 -36.43 9.56 11.87
N ALA A 265 -36.21 10.77 12.36
CA ALA A 265 -35.90 10.97 13.77
C ALA A 265 -37.09 10.53 14.65
N TYR A 266 -36.82 9.98 15.83
CA TYR A 266 -37.89 9.44 16.69
C TYR A 266 -38.85 10.54 17.16
N TRP A 267 -38.38 11.78 17.27
CA TRP A 267 -39.15 12.95 17.69
C TRP A 267 -39.84 13.68 16.54
N ASN A 268 -39.82 13.15 15.31
CA ASN A 268 -40.59 13.72 14.21
C ASN A 268 -42.08 13.33 14.24
N ASN A 269 -42.61 12.93 15.41
CA ASN A 269 -44.00 12.49 15.59
C ASN A 269 -44.42 11.41 14.58
N LEU A 270 -43.48 10.57 14.13
CA LEU A 270 -43.76 9.38 13.32
C LEU A 270 -44.20 8.19 14.18
N ASP A 271 -44.60 8.46 15.44
CA ASP A 271 -45.18 7.45 16.31
C ASP A 271 -46.58 7.11 15.78
N PRO A 272 -46.84 5.86 15.34
CA PRO A 272 -48.19 5.45 14.96
C PRO A 272 -49.15 5.41 16.15
N GLY A 273 -48.69 5.67 17.37
CA GLY A 273 -49.44 5.56 18.61
C GLY A 273 -49.32 4.17 19.22
N PRO A 274 -50.03 3.90 20.33
CA PRO A 274 -50.04 2.58 20.93
C PRO A 274 -50.59 1.55 19.94
N ILE A 275 -49.97 0.36 19.92
CA ILE A 275 -50.44 -0.74 19.08
C ILE A 275 -51.93 -1.01 19.40
N PRO A 276 -52.85 -0.94 18.43
CA PRO A 276 -54.26 -1.24 18.62
C PRO A 276 -54.47 -2.58 19.33
N ARG A 277 -55.47 -2.66 20.22
CA ARG A 277 -55.75 -3.89 20.99
C ARG A 277 -55.99 -5.09 20.07
N GLU A 278 -56.62 -4.82 18.93
CA GLU A 278 -56.88 -5.75 17.85
C GLU A 278 -55.61 -6.41 17.30
N LEU A 279 -54.48 -5.70 17.29
CA LEU A 279 -53.16 -6.24 16.91
C LEU A 279 -52.44 -6.92 18.07
N GLN A 280 -52.68 -6.49 19.32
CA GLN A 280 -52.08 -7.09 20.51
C GLN A 280 -52.66 -8.47 20.83
N GLU A 281 -53.93 -8.69 20.51
CA GLU A 281 -54.66 -9.93 20.78
C GLU A 281 -54.40 -11.04 19.72
N LEU A 282 -53.66 -10.72 18.65
CA LEU A 282 -53.31 -11.69 17.62
C LEU A 282 -52.24 -12.67 18.12
N THR A 283 -52.47 -13.94 17.82
CA THR A 283 -51.47 -15.00 17.99
C THR A 283 -50.33 -14.84 16.98
N GLN A 284 -49.16 -15.43 17.26
CA GLN A 284 -48.03 -15.37 16.32
C GLN A 284 -48.36 -15.92 14.92
N ILE A 285 -49.25 -16.91 14.81
CA ILE A 285 -49.64 -17.48 13.52
C ILE A 285 -50.54 -16.53 12.74
N GLU A 286 -51.46 -15.83 13.41
CA GLU A 286 -52.30 -14.80 12.82
C GLU A 286 -51.46 -13.60 12.36
N ILE A 287 -50.50 -13.16 13.17
CA ILE A 287 -49.55 -12.11 12.78
C ILE A 287 -48.77 -12.52 11.52
N ARG A 288 -48.27 -13.76 11.45
CA ARG A 288 -47.56 -14.27 10.26
C ARG A 288 -48.45 -14.30 9.01
N GLN A 289 -49.73 -14.63 9.20
CA GLN A 289 -50.72 -14.64 8.12
C GLN A 289 -51.00 -13.22 7.60
N LEU A 290 -51.19 -12.23 8.50
CA LEU A 290 -51.40 -10.83 8.13
C LEU A 290 -50.18 -10.23 7.42
N VAL A 291 -48.97 -10.51 7.90
CA VAL A 291 -47.73 -9.98 7.33
C VAL A 291 -47.27 -10.77 6.10
N ARG A 292 -48.00 -11.84 5.71
CA ARG A 292 -47.63 -12.78 4.62
C ARG A 292 -46.16 -13.21 4.68
N ILE A 293 -45.63 -13.40 5.89
CA ILE A 293 -44.28 -13.95 6.05
C ILE A 293 -44.39 -15.42 5.67
N LYS A 294 -44.17 -15.74 4.40
CA LYS A 294 -43.81 -17.09 3.97
C LYS A 294 -42.33 -17.25 4.32
N PRO A 295 -41.95 -18.05 5.32
CA PRO A 295 -40.55 -18.44 5.46
C PRO A 295 -40.21 -19.37 4.29
N PHE A 296 -39.83 -18.82 3.15
CA PHE A 296 -39.08 -19.60 2.16
C PHE A 296 -37.64 -19.69 2.65
N ILE A 297 -37.37 -20.74 3.43
CA ILE A 297 -36.01 -21.14 3.73
C ILE A 297 -35.59 -22.08 2.60
N THR A 298 -35.04 -21.53 1.52
CA THR A 298 -34.39 -22.34 0.48
C THR A 298 -33.00 -22.70 0.97
N ILE A 299 -32.83 -23.92 1.48
CA ILE A 299 -31.52 -24.47 1.83
C ILE A 299 -31.00 -25.22 0.62
N ILE A 300 -30.04 -24.63 -0.09
CA ILE A 300 -29.29 -25.35 -1.13
C ILE A 300 -28.14 -26.07 -0.43
N LYS A 301 -28.22 -27.39 -0.31
CA LYS A 301 -27.09 -28.25 0.07
C LYS A 301 -26.30 -28.59 -1.18
N PHE A 302 -25.02 -28.24 -1.19
CA PHE A 302 -24.08 -28.77 -2.17
C PHE A 302 -23.35 -29.95 -1.53
N ASP A 303 -23.63 -31.16 -2.03
CA ASP A 303 -22.90 -32.36 -1.62
C ASP A 303 -21.63 -32.48 -2.46
N GLY A 304 -20.49 -32.29 -1.81
CA GLY A 304 -19.18 -32.54 -2.40
C GLY A 304 -18.03 -32.04 -1.53
N VAL A 305 -16.93 -32.81 -1.50
CA VAL A 305 -15.66 -32.47 -0.84
C VAL A 305 -15.01 -31.20 -1.43
N LEU A 306 -15.57 -30.65 -2.52
CA LEU A 306 -15.05 -29.54 -3.33
C LEU A 306 -16.11 -28.48 -3.72
N GLY A 307 -17.13 -28.22 -2.90
CA GLY A 307 -18.06 -27.09 -3.10
C GLY A 307 -17.41 -25.73 -2.81
N GLN A 308 -16.52 -25.29 -3.69
CA GLN A 308 -15.73 -24.06 -3.62
C GLN A 308 -16.59 -22.78 -3.63
N TYR A 309 -16.15 -21.81 -2.82
CA TYR A 309 -16.24 -20.34 -2.97
C TYR A 309 -17.55 -19.69 -3.42
N VAL A 310 -17.87 -18.56 -2.75
CA VAL A 310 -18.82 -17.50 -3.09
C VAL A 310 -20.04 -17.48 -2.15
N PHE A 311 -19.91 -16.62 -1.13
CA PHE A 311 -20.96 -16.01 -0.30
C PHE A 311 -21.98 -16.94 0.37
N ARG A 312 -21.69 -17.33 1.62
CA ARG A 312 -22.76 -17.46 2.62
C ARG A 312 -23.26 -16.06 3.00
N ALA A 313 -24.16 -15.50 2.21
CA ALA A 313 -24.97 -14.36 2.63
C ALA A 313 -26.42 -14.83 2.77
N GLN A 314 -27.01 -14.59 3.94
CA GLN A 314 -28.45 -14.74 4.14
C GLN A 314 -29.12 -13.51 3.54
N ALA A 315 -29.89 -13.68 2.46
CA ALA A 315 -30.74 -12.63 1.93
C ALA A 315 -32.16 -12.83 2.45
N VAL A 316 -32.63 -11.90 3.30
CA VAL A 316 -34.04 -11.80 3.69
C VAL A 316 -34.71 -10.83 2.71
N LEU A 317 -35.49 -11.35 1.77
CA LEU A 317 -36.30 -10.53 0.88
C LEU A 317 -37.57 -10.10 1.61
N PHE A 318 -37.68 -8.81 1.92
CA PHE A 318 -38.95 -8.19 2.30
C PHE A 318 -39.61 -7.64 1.03
N ALA A 319 -40.91 -7.85 0.86
CA ALA A 319 -41.67 -7.16 -0.18
C ALA A 319 -41.58 -5.64 0.11
N GLN A 320 -40.95 -4.89 -0.80
CA GLN A 320 -40.70 -3.45 -0.67
C GLN A 320 -41.86 -2.59 -1.16
N ASP A 321 -42.93 -3.19 -1.69
CA ASP A 321 -44.00 -2.43 -2.34
C ASP A 321 -45.28 -2.36 -1.49
N LEU A 322 -45.50 -1.22 -0.86
CA LEU A 322 -46.71 -0.91 -0.09
C LEU A 322 -47.95 -0.86 -0.98
N HIS A 323 -47.81 -0.63 -2.29
CA HIS A 323 -48.93 -0.55 -3.21
C HIS A 323 -49.55 -1.93 -3.50
N GLU A 324 -48.71 -2.96 -3.61
CA GLU A 324 -49.16 -4.35 -3.77
C GLU A 324 -49.94 -4.85 -2.54
N ILE A 325 -49.58 -4.37 -1.33
CA ILE A 325 -50.28 -4.69 -0.08
C ILE A 325 -51.67 -4.04 -0.05
N ALA A 326 -51.77 -2.77 -0.46
CA ALA A 326 -53.02 -2.02 -0.51
C ALA A 326 -54.03 -2.58 -1.53
N GLU A 327 -53.58 -2.97 -2.73
CA GLU A 327 -54.46 -3.58 -3.75
C GLU A 327 -54.88 -5.01 -3.39
N LYS A 328 -54.00 -5.77 -2.72
CA LYS A 328 -54.31 -7.15 -2.33
C LYS A 328 -55.04 -7.24 -0.99
N LEU A 329 -55.19 -6.15 -0.23
CA LEU A 329 -55.83 -6.10 1.09
C LEU A 329 -57.29 -6.61 1.07
N SER A 330 -58.04 -6.29 0.01
CA SER A 330 -59.38 -6.83 -0.26
C SER A 330 -59.39 -8.34 -0.53
N ASN A 331 -58.32 -8.87 -1.13
CA ASN A 331 -58.08 -10.29 -1.36
C ASN A 331 -57.37 -10.99 -0.17
N MET A 332 -56.92 -10.23 0.85
CA MET A 332 -56.31 -10.72 2.09
C MET A 332 -57.33 -10.96 3.20
N ARG A 333 -58.55 -10.44 3.06
CA ARG A 333 -59.66 -10.78 3.95
C ARG A 333 -59.90 -12.28 3.87
N LEU A 334 -59.85 -12.97 5.01
CA LEU A 334 -60.46 -14.30 5.11
C LEU A 334 -61.92 -14.11 4.70
N ARG A 335 -62.36 -14.81 3.64
CA ARG A 335 -63.67 -14.60 2.99
C ARG A 335 -64.73 -14.33 4.06
N PRO A 336 -65.63 -13.34 3.89
CA PRO A 336 -66.69 -13.09 4.86
C PRO A 336 -67.45 -14.39 5.12
N THR A 337 -67.31 -14.85 6.35
CA THR A 337 -67.73 -16.16 6.82
C THR A 337 -69.21 -16.07 7.14
N ASN A 338 -70.05 -16.50 6.21
CA ASN A 338 -71.37 -16.95 6.63
C ASN A 338 -71.31 -18.39 7.20
N ASN A 339 -70.18 -19.11 7.17
CA ASN A 339 -70.11 -20.53 7.57
C ASN A 339 -68.73 -21.09 8.05
N LEU A 340 -67.76 -20.29 8.49
CA LEU A 340 -66.46 -20.84 8.98
C LEU A 340 -65.97 -20.09 10.23
N ASP A 341 -66.15 -20.69 11.42
CA ASP A 341 -65.72 -20.09 12.69
C ASP A 341 -64.22 -20.23 12.97
N VAL A 342 -63.55 -21.21 12.35
CA VAL A 342 -62.14 -21.53 12.58
C VAL A 342 -61.48 -21.96 11.28
N VAL A 343 -60.28 -21.45 11.00
CA VAL A 343 -59.41 -21.93 9.92
C VAL A 343 -58.24 -22.70 10.55
N VAL A 344 -58.13 -23.99 10.24
CA VAL A 344 -57.00 -24.81 10.70
C VAL A 344 -55.86 -24.72 9.68
N VAL A 345 -54.69 -24.26 10.13
CA VAL A 345 -53.46 -24.23 9.33
C VAL A 345 -52.53 -25.33 9.81
N THR A 346 -52.23 -26.27 8.92
CA THR A 346 -51.29 -27.36 9.17
C THR A 346 -49.90 -26.97 8.67
N GLU A 347 -48.94 -26.81 9.57
CA GLU A 347 -47.52 -26.64 9.24
C GLU A 347 -46.86 -28.03 9.17
N THR A 348 -46.50 -28.46 7.96
CA THR A 348 -45.72 -29.68 7.72
C THR A 348 -44.26 -29.33 7.45
N ARG A 349 -43.33 -29.94 8.20
CA ARG A 349 -41.89 -29.82 7.94
C ARG A 349 -41.45 -31.00 7.10
N GLU A 350 -40.99 -30.77 5.87
CA GLU A 350 -40.65 -31.82 4.88
C GLU A 350 -39.61 -32.86 5.36
N ASN A 351 -38.92 -32.64 6.48
CA ASN A 351 -37.89 -33.53 7.02
C ASN A 351 -38.19 -34.08 8.43
N LEU A 352 -39.36 -33.78 9.00
CA LEU A 352 -39.80 -34.31 10.29
C LEU A 352 -41.27 -34.71 10.13
N ASN A 353 -41.63 -35.97 10.44
CA ASN A 353 -43.02 -36.44 10.48
C ASN A 353 -43.80 -35.83 11.66
N ILE A 354 -43.71 -34.51 11.82
CA ILE A 354 -44.33 -33.72 12.87
C ILE A 354 -45.13 -32.63 12.15
N SER A 355 -46.45 -32.81 12.10
CA SER A 355 -47.38 -31.75 11.74
C SER A 355 -47.76 -30.97 12.99
N ARG A 356 -47.82 -29.64 12.87
CA ARG A 356 -48.42 -28.77 13.88
C ARG A 356 -49.66 -28.13 13.31
N GLU A 357 -50.77 -28.28 14.01
CA GLU A 357 -52.04 -27.68 13.64
C GLU A 357 -52.27 -26.42 14.46
N PHE A 358 -52.64 -25.34 13.78
CA PHE A 358 -52.95 -24.06 14.39
C PHE A 358 -54.38 -23.66 14.04
N SER A 359 -55.17 -23.34 15.06
CA SER A 359 -56.51 -22.78 14.90
C SER A 359 -56.42 -21.26 14.77
N ILE A 360 -56.87 -20.72 13.64
CA ILE A 360 -56.94 -19.29 13.38
C ILE A 360 -58.39 -18.84 13.49
N ASP A 361 -58.64 -17.75 14.23
CA ASP A 361 -59.94 -17.08 14.28
C ASP A 361 -60.01 -16.03 13.15
N PRO A 362 -60.80 -16.28 12.09
CA PRO A 362 -60.91 -15.35 10.98
C PRO A 362 -61.48 -14.00 11.37
N SER A 363 -62.34 -13.96 12.39
CA SER A 363 -62.97 -12.74 12.86
C SER A 363 -61.94 -11.81 13.49
N ARG A 364 -61.03 -12.36 14.29
CA ARG A 364 -59.95 -11.61 14.96
C ARG A 364 -58.92 -11.07 13.96
N ALA A 365 -58.49 -11.89 13.02
CA ALA A 365 -57.58 -11.45 11.95
C ALA A 365 -58.22 -10.37 11.05
N ASN A 366 -59.51 -10.48 10.73
CA ASN A 366 -60.23 -9.48 9.94
C ASN A 366 -60.50 -8.19 10.71
N ARG A 367 -60.67 -8.22 12.05
CA ARG A 367 -60.75 -7.01 12.89
C ARG A 367 -59.44 -6.24 12.88
N ALA A 368 -58.31 -6.94 12.92
CA ALA A 368 -56.97 -6.35 12.86
C ALA A 368 -56.58 -5.74 11.50
N LEU A 369 -57.31 -6.06 10.42
CA LEU A 369 -57.12 -5.52 9.07
C LEU A 369 -58.00 -4.29 8.77
N LYS A 370 -58.90 -3.93 9.68
CA LYS A 370 -59.69 -2.70 9.61
C LYS A 370 -58.93 -1.58 10.31
#